data_AF-A0AAV6B8P8-F1
#
_entry.id   AF-A0AAV6B8P8-F1
#
_cell.length_a   1.000
_cell.length_b   1.000
_cell.length_c   1.000
_cell.angle_alpha   90.00
_cell.angle_beta   90.00
_cell.angle_gamma   90.00
#
_symmetry.space_group_name_H-M   'P 1'
#
loop_
_entity.id
_entity.type
_entity.pdbx_description
1 polymer ?
#
loop_
_entity_poly.entity_id
_entity_poly.type
_entity_poly.pdbx_seq_one_letter_code
_entity_poly.pdbx_strand_id
1 'polypeptide(L)'
;MSAIRIELPEQVHQRALELARQQSMPLDRLMVVALVEKLSAMFPDEALEERAKRGTQEDFEEFMKSVPDVEPDDYDKLPKG
;
A
#
# COMPACT_ATOMS: atom_id res chain seq x y z
N MET A 1 10.91 17.95 3.67
CA MET A 1 9.44 17.83 3.65
C MET A 1 8.86 19.19 3.33
N SER A 2 7.89 19.28 2.43
CA SER A 2 7.13 20.50 2.19
C SER A 2 5.85 20.47 3.02
N ALA A 3 5.46 21.61 3.59
CA ALA A 3 4.19 21.76 4.29
C ALA A 3 3.12 22.25 3.30
N ILE A 4 1.94 21.63 3.34
CA ILE A 4 0.79 22.06 2.54
C ILE A 4 -0.30 22.49 3.53
N ARG A 5 -0.84 23.69 3.34
CA ARG A 5 -2.01 24.18 4.09
C ARG A 5 -3.21 24.14 3.16
N ILE A 6 -4.26 23.44 3.60
CA ILE A 6 -5.50 23.27 2.84
C ILE A 6 -6.66 23.63 3.77
N GLU A 7 -7.65 24.34 3.24
CA GLU A 7 -8.93 24.54 3.92
C GLU A 7 -9.93 23.51 3.42
N LEU A 8 -10.56 22.78 4.34
CA LEU A 8 -11.54 21.75 4.03
C LEU A 8 -12.92 22.21 4.47
N PRO A 9 -13.98 21.95 3.69
CA PRO A 9 -15.34 22.09 4.17
C PRO A 9 -15.55 21.24 5.43
N GLU A 10 -16.30 21.76 6.42
CA GLU A 10 -16.48 21.11 7.73
C GLU A 10 -16.91 19.64 7.60
N GLN A 11 -17.84 19.34 6.69
CA GLN A 11 -18.34 17.98 6.46
C GLN A 11 -17.24 17.02 5.98
N VAL A 12 -16.28 17.51 5.19
CA VAL A 12 -15.14 16.71 4.70
C VAL A 12 -14.16 16.46 5.84
N HIS A 13 -13.87 17.50 6.62
CA HIS A 13 -13.00 17.39 7.79
C HIS A 13 -13.54 16.36 8.81
N GLN A 14 -14.84 16.41 9.12
CA GLN A 14 -15.46 15.45 10.06
C GLN A 14 -15.38 14.00 9.55
N ARG A 15 -15.67 13.76 8.26
CA ARG A 15 -15.53 12.41 7.67
C ARG A 15 -14.10 11.91 7.70
N ALA A 16 -13.13 12.78 7.45
CA ALA A 16 -11.71 12.41 7.53
C ALA A 16 -11.30 12.03 8.97
N LEU A 17 -11.81 12.75 9.98
CA LEU A 17 -11.60 12.41 11.39
C LEU A 17 -12.23 11.07 11.78
N GLU A 18 -13.45 10.78 11.31
CA GLU A 18 -14.10 9.49 11.54
C GLU A 18 -13.30 8.33 10.95
N LEU A 19 -12.85 8.48 9.70
CA LEU A 19 -12.03 7.46 9.03
C LEU A 19 -10.68 7.25 9.72
N ALA A 20 -10.03 8.34 10.13
CA ALA A 20 -8.76 8.30 10.87
C ALA A 20 -8.90 7.49 12.18
N ARG A 21 -10.01 7.68 12.91
CA ARG A 21 -10.31 6.90 14.12
C ARG A 21 -10.57 5.43 13.81
N GLN A 22 -11.35 5.12 12.78
CA GLN A 22 -11.65 3.74 12.37
C GLN A 22 -10.36 2.97 12.03
N GLN A 23 -9.40 3.64 11.37
CA GLN A 23 -8.12 3.04 10.99
C GLN A 23 -7.04 3.16 12.06
N SER A 24 -7.35 3.71 13.25
CA SER A 24 -6.37 3.98 14.32
C SER A 24 -5.14 4.75 13.82
N MET A 25 -5.35 5.73 12.94
CA MET A 25 -4.32 6.49 12.25
C MET A 25 -4.46 8.00 12.53
N PRO A 26 -3.36 8.75 12.74
CA PRO A 26 -3.42 10.21 12.81
C PRO A 26 -3.94 10.82 11.50
N LEU A 27 -4.71 11.93 11.59
CA LEU A 27 -5.31 12.59 10.43
C LEU A 27 -4.26 12.97 9.38
N ASP A 28 -3.13 13.56 9.78
CA ASP A 28 -2.07 13.95 8.84
C ASP A 28 -1.53 12.75 8.03
N ARG A 29 -1.39 11.59 8.68
CA ARG A 29 -0.95 10.36 8.01
C ARG A 29 -2.02 9.85 7.05
N LEU A 30 -3.30 9.90 7.43
CA LEU A 30 -4.40 9.57 6.54
C LEU A 30 -4.40 10.45 5.29
N MET A 31 -4.19 11.77 5.45
CA MET A 31 -4.14 12.71 4.33
C MET A 31 -2.96 12.41 3.38
N VAL A 32 -1.79 12.09 3.92
CA VAL A 32 -0.63 11.70 3.11
C VAL A 32 -0.90 10.41 2.35
N VAL A 33 -1.44 9.38 3.01
CA VAL A 33 -1.77 8.09 2.38
C VAL A 33 -2.78 8.29 1.26
N ALA A 34 -3.89 8.97 1.53
CA ALA A 34 -4.92 9.23 0.53
C ALA A 34 -4.39 10.02 -0.68
N LEU A 35 -3.49 10.99 -0.45
CA LEU A 35 -2.87 11.75 -1.53
C LEU A 35 -1.95 10.87 -2.37
N VAL A 36 -1.11 10.04 -1.73
CA VAL A 36 -0.24 9.09 -2.43
C VAL A 36 -1.07 8.11 -3.25
N GLU A 37 -2.11 7.51 -2.67
CA GLU A 37 -3.02 6.61 -3.40
C GLU A 37 -3.64 7.29 -4.62
N LYS A 38 -4.14 8.52 -4.46
CA LYS A 38 -4.76 9.27 -5.56
C LYS A 38 -3.75 9.59 -6.66
N LEU A 39 -2.53 9.96 -6.30
CA LEU A 39 -1.45 10.23 -7.25
C LEU A 39 -1.00 8.96 -7.95
N SER A 40 -0.81 7.84 -7.24
CA SER A 40 -0.42 6.56 -7.84
C SER A 40 -1.47 6.01 -8.79
N ALA A 41 -2.76 6.23 -8.51
CA ALA A 41 -3.83 5.85 -9.42
C ALA A 41 -3.91 6.74 -10.68
N MET A 42 -3.52 8.02 -10.56
CA MET A 42 -3.62 8.99 -11.66
C MET A 42 -2.34 9.05 -12.51
N PHE A 43 -1.20 8.85 -11.87
CA PHE A 43 0.14 8.83 -12.44
C PHE A 43 0.79 7.51 -12.01
N PRO A 44 0.43 6.39 -12.66
CA PRO A 44 1.12 5.13 -12.44
C PRO A 44 2.62 5.35 -12.60
N ASP A 45 3.42 4.75 -11.74
CA ASP A 45 4.86 4.76 -11.91
C ASP A 45 5.19 4.02 -13.21
N GLU A 46 5.56 4.76 -14.27
CA GLU A 46 5.95 4.20 -15.57
C GLU A 46 7.02 3.13 -15.40
N ALA A 47 7.89 3.25 -14.38
CA ALA A 47 8.88 2.23 -14.11
C ALA A 47 8.22 0.91 -13.70
N LEU A 48 7.16 0.90 -12.87
CA LEU A 48 6.43 -0.31 -12.48
C LEU A 48 5.74 -0.96 -13.66
N GLU A 49 5.10 -0.20 -14.54
CA GLU A 49 4.49 -0.75 -15.77
C GLU A 49 5.55 -1.35 -16.70
N GLU A 50 6.67 -0.66 -16.91
CA GLU A 50 7.79 -1.18 -17.69
C GLU A 50 8.44 -2.42 -17.05
N ARG A 51 8.44 -2.54 -15.71
CA ARG A 51 8.86 -3.79 -15.04
C ARG A 51 7.84 -4.90 -15.27
N ALA A 52 6.54 -4.59 -15.17
CA ALA A 52 5.47 -5.56 -15.35
C ALA A 52 5.48 -6.16 -16.76
N LYS A 53 5.75 -5.35 -17.80
CA LYS A 53 5.91 -5.82 -19.19
C LYS A 53 7.05 -6.84 -19.38
N ARG A 54 8.05 -6.84 -18.49
CA ARG A 54 9.18 -7.79 -18.52
C ARG A 54 8.92 -9.07 -17.73
N GLY A 55 7.88 -9.11 -16.89
CA GLY A 55 7.54 -10.29 -16.12
C GLY A 55 6.71 -11.26 -16.94
N THR A 56 7.09 -12.54 -16.93
CA THR A 56 6.27 -13.63 -17.47
C THR A 56 5.86 -14.57 -16.33
N GLN A 57 4.76 -15.31 -16.53
CA GLN A 57 4.34 -16.29 -15.54
C GLN A 57 5.34 -17.44 -15.46
N GLU A 58 5.92 -17.81 -16.60
CA GLU A 58 6.91 -18.87 -16.72
C GLU A 58 8.18 -18.56 -15.90
N ASP A 59 8.72 -17.35 -16.02
CA ASP A 59 9.90 -16.93 -15.25
C ASP A 59 9.61 -16.91 -13.74
N PHE A 60 8.39 -16.52 -13.36
CA PHE A 60 7.97 -16.53 -11.96
C PHE A 60 7.90 -17.97 -11.41
N GLU A 61 7.27 -18.89 -12.14
CA GLU A 61 7.19 -20.30 -11.75
C GLU A 61 8.57 -20.96 -11.70
N GLU A 62 9.47 -20.64 -12.63
CA GLU A 62 10.85 -21.11 -12.60
C GLU A 62 11.60 -20.58 -11.38
N PHE A 63 11.49 -19.29 -11.07
CA PHE A 63 12.08 -18.71 -9.88
C PHE A 63 11.55 -19.37 -8.59
N MET A 64 10.24 -19.61 -8.51
CA MET A 64 9.62 -20.23 -7.33
C MET A 64 10.12 -21.66 -7.07
N LYS A 65 10.60 -22.39 -8.08
CA LYS A 65 11.22 -23.73 -7.86
C LYS A 65 12.52 -23.67 -7.05
N SER A 66 13.15 -22.50 -6.94
CA SER A 66 14.34 -22.31 -6.10
C SER A 66 13.99 -22.14 -4.62
N VAL A 67 12.72 -21.91 -4.29
CA VAL A 67 12.24 -21.80 -2.91
C VAL A 67 12.16 -23.22 -2.31
N PRO A 68 12.83 -23.49 -1.19
CA PRO A 68 12.75 -24.79 -0.53
C PRO A 68 11.33 -25.11 -0.07
N ASP A 69 10.85 -26.31 -0.43
CA ASP A 69 9.56 -26.84 0.05
C ASP A 69 9.75 -27.43 1.46
N VAL A 70 9.83 -26.55 2.45
CA VAL A 70 10.02 -26.90 3.87
C VAL A 70 8.99 -26.17 4.73
N GLU A 71 8.71 -26.74 5.90
CA GLU A 71 7.87 -26.06 6.89
C GLU A 71 8.47 -24.70 7.26
N PRO A 72 7.64 -23.64 7.36
CA PRO A 72 8.11 -22.33 7.79
C PRO A 72 8.62 -22.38 9.23
N ASP A 73 9.54 -21.48 9.55
CA ASP A 73 10.03 -21.30 10.92
C ASP A 73 8.88 -20.91 11.86
N ASP A 74 9.05 -21.18 13.16
CA ASP A 74 7.98 -20.97 14.15
C ASP A 74 7.46 -19.52 14.22
N TYR A 75 8.30 -18.53 13.89
CA TYR A 75 7.91 -17.11 13.84
C TYR A 75 7.20 -16.71 12.53
N ASP A 76 7.36 -17.49 11.47
CA ASP A 76 6.71 -17.29 10.16
C ASP A 76 5.40 -18.08 10.05
N LYS A 77 5.11 -18.96 11.02
CA LYS A 77 3.84 -19.68 11.09
C LYS A 77 2.69 -18.73 11.35
N LEU A 78 1.60 -18.92 10.59
CA LEU A 78 0.35 -18.20 10.83
C LEU A 78 -0.18 -18.49 12.25
N PRO A 79 -0.81 -17.50 12.91
CA PRO A 79 -1.44 -17.71 14.20
C PRO A 79 -2.47 -18.85 14.09
N LYS A 80 -2.47 -19.76 15.06
CA LYS A 80 -3.58 -20.71 15.19
C LYS A 80 -4.80 -19.91 15.65
N GLY A 81 -5.84 -19.90 14.81
CA GLY A 81 -7.15 -19.32 15.15
C GLY A 81 -7.82 -20.02 16.33
#